data_AF-A0A939DTD8-F1
#
_entry.id   AF-A0A939DTD8-F1
#
_cell.length_a   1.000
_cell.length_b   1.000
_cell.length_c   1.000
_cell.angle_alpha   90.00
_cell.angle_beta   90.00
_cell.angle_gamma   90.00
#
_symmetry.space_group_name_H-M   'P 1'
#
loop_
_entity.id
_entity.type
_entity.pdbx_description
1 polymer ?
#
loop_
_entity_poly.entity_id
_entity_poly.type
_entity_poly.pdbx_seq_one_letter_code
_entity_poly.pdbx_strand_id
1 'polypeptide(L)'
;MAAEPTAKNKAWALFDRIVDDAAPGGEHSNPWTMGEDGELRYVPDYDTLARLLGVPLHLGAASRTGVPALALDVWLSYELRRSGFDADATWPRATSPRILPAPVANLLKALPGKERRAIGERLAAASSVSGVTSSSASILGKNYFKQVDVIMTDWATGPELLISTKRMDSSYGKNAANRVEESYGDAKNLRLRHPLAALGFVFALRADILHKEPDTADWLIDLLQKLGREDDAYHATCLVMIDYDDTVAPAAVEADEEPENPLVAAGLTEDPDADGTPVDAEAAEITRALSALPRVTIRHDAIPAPLTPARFLAEMVARVLDAAPVNLHKEVRRRRRTAPPIG
;
A
#
# COMPACT_ATOMS: atom_id res chain seq x y z
N MET A 1 -30.35 -11.05 -10.67
CA MET A 1 -29.40 -10.48 -11.64
C MET A 1 -28.08 -10.30 -10.90
N ALA A 2 -26.95 -10.71 -11.47
CA ALA A 2 -25.66 -10.46 -10.83
C ALA A 2 -25.43 -8.94 -10.77
N ALA A 3 -24.99 -8.42 -9.63
CA ALA A 3 -24.65 -7.01 -9.50
C ALA A 3 -23.48 -6.67 -10.43
N GLU A 4 -23.48 -5.48 -11.04
CA GLU A 4 -22.34 -5.04 -11.83
C GLU A 4 -21.07 -4.96 -10.96
N PRO A 5 -19.90 -5.34 -11.48
CA PRO A 5 -18.68 -5.26 -10.72
C PRO A 5 -18.32 -3.84 -10.32
N THR A 6 -17.96 -3.65 -9.04
CA THR A 6 -17.50 -2.36 -8.52
C THR A 6 -16.19 -1.91 -9.18
N ALA A 7 -15.89 -0.60 -9.12
CA ALA A 7 -14.63 -0.07 -9.62
C ALA A 7 -13.42 -0.73 -8.94
N LYS A 8 -13.52 -1.03 -7.65
CA LYS A 8 -12.51 -1.73 -6.85
C LYS A 8 -12.26 -3.16 -7.36
N ASN A 9 -13.32 -3.89 -7.71
CA ASN A 9 -13.17 -5.25 -8.26
C ASN A 9 -12.49 -5.25 -9.62
N LYS A 10 -12.87 -4.31 -10.51
CA LYS A 10 -12.22 -4.14 -11.81
C LYS A 10 -10.75 -3.74 -11.65
N ALA A 11 -10.44 -2.86 -10.71
CA ALA A 11 -9.07 -2.45 -10.42
C ALA A 11 -8.21 -3.62 -9.93
N TRP A 12 -8.74 -4.48 -9.04
CA TRP A 12 -8.02 -5.66 -8.56
C TRP A 12 -7.59 -6.62 -9.67
N ALA A 13 -8.45 -6.87 -10.68
CA ALA A 13 -8.08 -7.72 -11.80
C ALA A 13 -6.86 -7.16 -12.58
N LEU A 14 -6.79 -5.83 -12.73
CA LEU A 14 -5.66 -5.15 -13.38
C LEU A 14 -4.42 -5.13 -12.47
N PHE A 15 -4.59 -4.84 -11.18
CA PHE A 15 -3.51 -4.83 -10.19
C PHE A 15 -2.84 -6.20 -10.05
N ASP A 16 -3.62 -7.27 -9.95
CA ASP A 16 -3.10 -8.64 -9.83
C ASP A 16 -2.26 -8.98 -11.05
N ARG A 17 -2.71 -8.61 -12.25
CA ARG A 17 -1.94 -8.86 -13.47
C ARG A 17 -0.65 -8.02 -13.54
N ILE A 18 -0.68 -6.76 -13.11
CA ILE A 18 0.53 -5.91 -13.08
C ILE A 18 1.56 -6.50 -12.11
N VAL A 19 1.12 -6.95 -10.93
CA VAL A 19 1.99 -7.57 -9.92
C VAL A 19 2.54 -8.92 -10.41
N ASP A 20 1.72 -9.75 -11.08
CA ASP A 20 2.15 -11.02 -11.68
C ASP A 20 3.18 -10.79 -12.80
N ASP A 21 2.99 -9.77 -13.66
CA ASP A 21 3.98 -9.40 -14.68
C ASP A 21 5.31 -8.94 -14.04
N ALA A 22 5.26 -8.23 -12.91
CA ALA A 22 6.42 -7.68 -12.21
C ALA A 22 7.15 -8.71 -11.32
N ALA A 23 6.50 -9.80 -10.96
CA ALA A 23 7.08 -10.93 -10.23
C ALA A 23 6.48 -12.26 -10.70
N PRO A 24 6.84 -12.72 -11.92
CA PRO A 24 6.26 -13.92 -12.51
C PRO A 24 6.46 -15.14 -11.60
N GLY A 25 5.38 -15.86 -11.32
CA GLY A 25 5.42 -17.03 -10.41
C GLY A 25 5.73 -16.68 -8.94
N GLY A 26 5.60 -15.41 -8.55
CA GLY A 26 5.94 -14.92 -7.22
C GLY A 26 7.44 -14.69 -7.00
N GLU A 27 8.25 -14.72 -8.06
CA GLU A 27 9.70 -14.48 -7.98
C GLU A 27 10.01 -12.99 -8.07
N HIS A 28 10.31 -12.39 -6.92
CA HIS A 28 10.67 -10.97 -6.84
C HIS A 28 12.18 -10.74 -7.01
N SER A 29 12.56 -9.75 -7.82
CA SER A 29 13.94 -9.23 -7.88
C SER A 29 14.43 -8.69 -6.53
N ASN A 30 15.75 -8.62 -6.31
CA ASN A 30 16.31 -8.00 -5.10
C ASN A 30 16.29 -6.47 -5.20
N PRO A 31 15.58 -5.75 -4.31
CA PRO A 31 15.52 -4.28 -4.34
C PRO A 31 16.75 -3.63 -3.72
N TRP A 32 17.59 -4.39 -3.01
CA TRP A 32 18.77 -3.85 -2.35
C TRP A 32 19.95 -3.82 -3.30
N THR A 33 20.66 -2.70 -3.35
CA THR A 33 21.90 -2.52 -4.10
C THR A 33 23.00 -1.98 -3.19
N MET A 34 24.24 -2.41 -3.41
CA MET A 34 25.41 -1.88 -2.73
C MET A 34 25.97 -0.71 -3.54
N GLY A 35 26.05 0.46 -2.91
CA GLY A 35 26.67 1.64 -3.49
C GLY A 35 28.18 1.51 -3.69
N GLU A 36 28.74 2.39 -4.52
CA GLU A 36 30.20 2.54 -4.67
C GLU A 36 30.88 2.94 -3.35
N ASP A 37 30.15 3.67 -2.49
CA ASP A 37 30.56 4.05 -1.14
C ASP A 37 30.39 2.93 -0.10
N GLY A 38 29.91 1.75 -0.52
CA GLY A 38 29.63 0.63 0.37
C GLY A 38 28.33 0.77 1.16
N GLU A 39 27.52 1.79 0.87
CA GLU A 39 26.22 1.98 1.53
C GLU A 39 25.13 1.16 0.85
N LEU A 40 24.33 0.47 1.67
CA LEU A 40 23.21 -0.32 1.21
C LEU A 40 22.02 0.59 0.88
N ARG A 41 21.56 0.57 -0.38
CA ARG A 41 20.44 1.38 -0.86
C ARG A 41 19.28 0.49 -1.31
N TYR A 42 18.06 0.98 -1.08
CA TYR A 42 16.85 0.38 -1.63
C TYR A 42 16.50 1.04 -2.96
N VAL A 43 16.25 0.25 -3.99
CA VAL A 43 15.87 0.71 -5.33
C VAL A 43 14.42 0.29 -5.58
N PRO A 44 13.45 1.20 -5.43
CA PRO A 44 12.05 0.88 -5.66
C PRO A 44 11.76 0.61 -7.14
N ASP A 45 10.78 -0.24 -7.40
CA ASP A 45 10.26 -0.51 -8.74
C ASP A 45 9.22 0.54 -9.14
N TYR A 46 9.72 1.64 -9.69
CA TYR A 46 8.88 2.75 -10.14
C TYR A 46 8.08 2.43 -11.40
N ASP A 47 8.51 1.47 -12.22
CA ASP A 47 7.76 1.05 -13.41
C ASP A 47 6.46 0.35 -12.98
N THR A 48 6.55 -0.53 -11.99
CA THR A 48 5.37 -1.16 -11.37
C THR A 48 4.48 -0.12 -10.71
N LEU A 49 5.04 0.84 -9.94
CA LEU A 49 4.25 1.94 -9.36
C LEU A 49 3.50 2.75 -10.41
N ALA A 50 4.18 3.15 -11.49
CA ALA A 50 3.58 3.94 -12.56
C ALA A 50 2.42 3.20 -13.24
N ARG A 51 2.58 1.89 -13.52
CA ARG A 51 1.51 1.04 -14.07
C ARG A 51 0.31 0.95 -13.12
N LEU A 52 0.55 0.71 -11.84
CA LEU A 52 -0.52 0.64 -10.82
C LEU A 52 -1.27 1.96 -10.73
N LEU A 53 -0.58 3.10 -10.73
CA LEU A 53 -1.21 4.42 -10.70
C LEU A 53 -1.96 4.78 -12.00
N GLY A 54 -1.64 4.14 -13.13
CA GLY A 54 -2.39 4.28 -14.38
C GLY A 54 -3.77 3.63 -14.35
N VAL A 55 -3.99 2.60 -13.52
CA VAL A 55 -5.28 1.89 -13.40
C VAL A 55 -6.44 2.80 -12.95
N PRO A 56 -6.35 3.57 -11.84
CA PRO A 56 -7.44 4.46 -11.45
C PRO A 56 -7.75 5.52 -12.51
N LEU A 57 -6.74 6.01 -13.25
CA LEU A 57 -6.93 6.95 -14.36
C LEU A 57 -7.67 6.29 -15.53
N HIS A 58 -7.26 5.07 -15.91
CA HIS A 58 -7.92 4.30 -16.96
C HIS A 58 -9.41 4.03 -16.65
N LEU A 59 -9.71 3.72 -15.39
CA LEU A 59 -11.07 3.44 -14.93
C LEU A 59 -11.90 4.70 -14.68
N GLY A 60 -11.32 5.91 -14.77
CA GLY A 60 -11.97 7.15 -14.37
C GLY A 60 -12.41 7.15 -12.90
N ALA A 61 -11.67 6.44 -12.05
CA ALA A 61 -12.03 6.22 -10.66
C ALA A 61 -11.82 7.50 -9.84
N ALA A 62 -12.93 8.09 -9.36
CA ALA A 62 -12.89 9.26 -8.48
C ALA A 62 -12.24 8.92 -7.13
N SER A 63 -11.68 9.92 -6.43
CA SER A 63 -11.00 9.74 -5.13
C SER A 63 -11.84 9.00 -4.09
N ARG A 64 -13.16 9.27 -4.05
CA ARG A 64 -14.13 8.62 -3.15
C ARG A 64 -14.24 7.10 -3.31
N THR A 65 -13.75 6.54 -4.42
CA THR A 65 -13.79 5.09 -4.66
C THR A 65 -12.70 4.33 -3.89
N GLY A 66 -11.72 5.03 -3.30
CA GLY A 66 -10.56 4.44 -2.63
C GLY A 66 -9.54 3.78 -3.56
N VAL A 67 -9.89 3.48 -4.81
CA VAL A 67 -9.00 2.86 -5.81
C VAL A 67 -7.71 3.65 -6.05
N PRO A 68 -7.71 5.00 -6.09
CA PRO A 68 -6.48 5.77 -6.26
C PRO A 68 -5.45 5.58 -5.14
N ALA A 69 -5.89 5.42 -3.89
CA ALA A 69 -5.03 5.12 -2.75
C ALA A 69 -4.62 3.64 -2.74
N LEU A 70 -5.55 2.74 -3.08
CA LEU A 70 -5.31 1.30 -3.17
C LEU A 70 -4.13 0.92 -4.08
N ALA A 71 -3.90 1.67 -5.17
CA ALA A 71 -2.73 1.47 -6.03
C ALA A 71 -1.39 1.59 -5.26
N LEU A 72 -1.32 2.50 -4.28
CA LEU A 72 -0.15 2.66 -3.40
C LEU A 72 -0.04 1.48 -2.43
N ASP A 73 -1.15 1.04 -1.85
CA ASP A 73 -1.18 -0.08 -0.89
C ASP A 73 -0.66 -1.37 -1.54
N VAL A 74 -1.10 -1.62 -2.77
CA VAL A 74 -0.65 -2.75 -3.60
C VAL A 74 0.84 -2.63 -3.89
N TRP A 75 1.31 -1.45 -4.30
CA TRP A 75 2.72 -1.22 -4.59
C TRP A 75 3.61 -1.40 -3.35
N LEU A 76 3.24 -0.81 -2.22
CA LEU A 76 3.97 -0.94 -0.96
C LEU A 76 4.05 -2.39 -0.49
N SER A 77 2.93 -3.12 -0.56
CA SER A 77 2.90 -4.55 -0.23
C SER A 77 3.77 -5.38 -1.17
N TYR A 78 3.77 -5.03 -2.47
CA TYR A 78 4.67 -5.61 -3.46
C TYR A 78 6.15 -5.35 -3.12
N GLU A 79 6.53 -4.11 -2.77
CA GLU A 79 7.91 -3.75 -2.39
C GLU A 79 8.35 -4.45 -1.10
N LEU A 80 7.45 -4.60 -0.12
CA LEU A 80 7.76 -5.36 1.10
C LEU A 80 8.06 -6.83 0.77
N ARG A 81 7.27 -7.48 -0.11
CA ARG A 81 7.58 -8.83 -0.61
C ARG A 81 8.89 -8.87 -1.40
N ARG A 82 9.13 -7.85 -2.23
CA ARG A 82 10.38 -7.66 -2.98
C ARG A 82 11.58 -7.56 -2.04
N SER A 83 11.41 -6.95 -0.87
CA SER A 83 12.46 -6.89 0.16
C SER A 83 12.80 -8.25 0.79
N GLY A 84 11.91 -9.24 0.66
CA GLY A 84 12.07 -10.62 1.14
C GLY A 84 11.11 -11.05 2.25
N PHE A 85 10.09 -10.24 2.58
CA PHE A 85 9.04 -10.66 3.52
C PHE A 85 8.18 -11.76 2.90
N ASP A 86 7.60 -12.63 3.75
CA ASP A 86 6.75 -13.74 3.28
C ASP A 86 5.53 -13.21 2.50
N ALA A 87 5.15 -13.95 1.45
CA ALA A 87 4.08 -13.55 0.54
C ALA A 87 2.73 -13.35 1.23
N ASP A 88 2.48 -14.09 2.32
CA ASP A 88 1.24 -13.99 3.10
C ASP A 88 1.38 -13.10 4.34
N ALA A 89 2.59 -12.64 4.69
CA ALA A 89 2.81 -11.81 5.88
C ALA A 89 2.46 -10.33 5.65
N THR A 90 2.46 -9.88 4.39
CA THR A 90 2.24 -8.47 4.01
C THR A 90 0.87 -8.33 3.37
N TRP A 91 0.03 -7.47 3.93
CA TRP A 91 -1.33 -7.24 3.42
C TRP A 91 -1.46 -5.80 2.89
N PRO A 92 -2.15 -5.60 1.74
CA PRO A 92 -2.85 -6.61 0.95
C PRO A 92 -1.94 -7.63 0.22
N ARG A 93 -2.43 -8.88 0.16
CA ARG A 93 -1.82 -9.97 -0.61
C ARG A 93 -1.97 -9.74 -2.11
N ALA A 94 -1.04 -10.29 -2.88
CA ALA A 94 -1.06 -10.26 -4.35
C ALA A 94 -2.25 -11.01 -4.96
N THR A 95 -2.86 -11.93 -4.21
CA THR A 95 -4.05 -12.69 -4.62
C THR A 95 -5.07 -12.71 -3.49
N SER A 96 -6.35 -12.93 -3.82
CA SER A 96 -7.38 -13.16 -2.82
C SER A 96 -7.08 -14.39 -1.93
N PRO A 97 -7.54 -14.41 -0.68
CA PRO A 97 -8.07 -13.26 0.08
C PRO A 97 -6.98 -12.20 0.35
N ARG A 98 -7.33 -10.91 0.35
CA ARG A 98 -6.34 -9.82 0.49
C ARG A 98 -5.70 -9.78 1.88
N ILE A 99 -6.38 -10.31 2.88
CA ILE A 99 -5.85 -10.56 4.22
C ILE A 99 -5.99 -12.05 4.51
N LEU A 100 -4.88 -12.67 4.93
CA LEU A 100 -4.87 -14.06 5.35
C LEU A 100 -3.98 -14.18 6.58
N PRO A 101 -4.53 -14.40 7.78
CA PRO A 101 -3.72 -14.59 8.98
C PRO A 101 -2.69 -15.70 8.78
N ALA A 102 -1.45 -15.45 9.19
CA ALA A 102 -0.36 -16.40 9.03
C ALA A 102 -0.65 -17.80 9.62
N PRO A 103 -1.35 -17.97 10.77
CA PRO A 103 -1.78 -19.30 11.23
C PRO A 103 -2.65 -20.06 10.22
N VAL A 104 -3.52 -19.36 9.49
CA VAL A 104 -4.37 -19.96 8.44
C VAL A 104 -3.53 -20.32 7.23
N ALA A 105 -2.64 -19.44 6.78
CA ALA A 105 -1.71 -19.73 5.69
C ALA A 105 -0.82 -20.96 6.00
N ASN A 106 -0.31 -21.05 7.22
CA ASN A 106 0.50 -22.18 7.68
C ASN A 106 -0.29 -23.48 7.73
N LEU A 107 -1.57 -23.44 8.17
CA LEU A 107 -2.46 -24.59 8.12
C LEU A 107 -2.65 -25.07 6.67
N LEU A 108 -2.94 -24.15 5.73
CA LEU A 108 -3.09 -24.50 4.31
C LEU A 108 -1.83 -25.16 3.74
N LYS A 109 -0.64 -24.63 4.07
CA LYS A 109 0.66 -25.19 3.68
C LYS A 109 0.86 -26.60 4.25
N ALA A 110 0.33 -26.90 5.44
CA ALA A 110 0.45 -28.22 6.08
C ALA A 110 -0.56 -29.28 5.56
N LEU A 111 -1.67 -28.86 4.93
CA LEU A 111 -2.70 -29.78 4.45
C LEU A 111 -2.25 -30.60 3.23
N PRO A 112 -2.71 -31.86 3.08
CA PRO A 112 -2.63 -32.64 1.85
C PRO A 112 -3.16 -31.91 0.62
N GLY A 113 -2.59 -32.20 -0.55
CA GLY A 113 -2.83 -31.42 -1.78
C GLY A 113 -4.30 -31.31 -2.20
N LYS A 114 -5.11 -32.36 -1.98
CA LYS A 114 -6.54 -32.34 -2.31
C LYS A 114 -7.33 -31.39 -1.39
N GLU A 115 -7.07 -31.45 -0.09
CA GLU A 115 -7.74 -30.60 0.91
C GLU A 115 -7.25 -29.15 0.80
N ARG A 116 -5.95 -28.95 0.62
CA ARG A 116 -5.36 -27.64 0.37
C ARG A 116 -6.02 -26.96 -0.83
N ARG A 117 -6.18 -27.68 -1.95
CA ARG A 117 -6.83 -27.13 -3.15
C ARG A 117 -8.29 -26.78 -2.89
N ALA A 118 -9.06 -27.69 -2.30
CA ALA A 118 -10.48 -27.45 -2.03
C ALA A 118 -10.72 -26.27 -1.08
N ILE A 119 -9.93 -26.14 -0.01
CA ILE A 119 -10.04 -25.03 0.93
C ILE A 119 -9.49 -23.73 0.29
N GLY A 120 -8.41 -23.81 -0.48
CA GLY A 120 -7.86 -22.68 -1.22
C GLY A 120 -8.86 -22.10 -2.22
N GLU A 121 -9.52 -22.93 -3.01
CA GLU A 121 -10.60 -22.52 -3.92
C GLU A 121 -11.75 -21.83 -3.17
N ARG A 122 -12.13 -22.36 -2.00
CA ARG A 122 -13.17 -21.75 -1.16
C ARG A 122 -12.77 -20.40 -0.59
N LEU A 123 -11.51 -20.25 -0.17
CA LEU A 123 -10.97 -18.99 0.34
C LEU A 123 -10.80 -17.94 -0.76
N ALA A 124 -10.44 -18.37 -1.98
CA ALA A 124 -10.27 -17.49 -3.13
C ALA A 124 -11.61 -17.03 -3.73
N ALA A 125 -12.65 -17.89 -3.67
CA ALA A 125 -13.99 -17.56 -4.18
C ALA A 125 -14.75 -16.56 -3.30
N ALA A 126 -14.42 -16.48 -2.01
CA ALA A 126 -15.00 -15.51 -1.09
C ALA A 126 -14.16 -14.22 -1.08
N SER A 127 -14.82 -13.06 -1.10
CA SER A 127 -14.16 -11.76 -0.85
C SER A 127 -13.54 -11.73 0.55
N SER A 128 -14.27 -12.27 1.51
CA SER A 128 -13.89 -12.44 2.90
C SER A 128 -14.59 -13.67 3.50
N VAL A 129 -13.98 -14.29 4.50
CA VAL A 129 -14.59 -15.34 5.33
C VAL A 129 -14.70 -14.78 6.73
N SER A 130 -15.93 -14.55 7.19
CA SER A 130 -16.22 -13.94 8.49
C SER A 130 -15.40 -14.58 9.62
N GLY A 131 -14.72 -13.73 10.40
CA GLY A 131 -13.86 -14.15 11.51
C GLY A 131 -12.52 -14.79 11.11
N VAL A 132 -12.22 -14.92 9.82
CA VAL A 132 -11.00 -15.58 9.31
C VAL A 132 -10.21 -14.66 8.40
N THR A 133 -10.85 -14.07 7.39
CA THR A 133 -10.23 -13.12 6.45
C THR A 133 -11.07 -11.86 6.35
N SER A 134 -10.47 -10.79 5.85
CA SER A 134 -11.12 -9.49 5.66
C SER A 134 -10.66 -8.86 4.34
N SER A 135 -11.45 -7.93 3.81
CA SER A 135 -11.05 -7.10 2.68
C SER A 135 -10.27 -5.85 3.12
N SER A 136 -10.38 -5.44 4.38
CA SER A 136 -9.63 -4.34 5.00
C SER A 136 -8.98 -4.76 6.32
N ALA A 137 -7.81 -4.19 6.61
CA ALA A 137 -7.04 -4.53 7.80
C ALA A 137 -7.36 -3.55 8.94
N SER A 138 -8.27 -3.96 9.82
CA SER A 138 -8.58 -3.20 11.03
C SER A 138 -7.78 -3.71 12.21
N ILE A 139 -7.05 -2.81 12.87
CA ILE A 139 -6.30 -3.10 14.08
C ILE A 139 -6.70 -2.16 15.20
N LEU A 140 -6.74 -2.67 16.42
CA LEU A 140 -7.02 -1.85 17.59
C LEU A 140 -5.89 -0.82 17.79
N GLY A 141 -6.17 0.47 17.61
CA GLY A 141 -5.33 1.60 18.06
C GLY A 141 -5.68 1.97 19.49
N LYS A 142 -5.03 2.96 20.13
CA LYS A 142 -5.18 3.29 21.57
C LYS A 142 -6.63 3.30 22.08
N ASN A 143 -7.53 3.98 21.39
CA ASN A 143 -8.90 4.20 21.85
C ASN A 143 -9.96 3.44 21.04
N TYR A 144 -9.71 3.19 19.76
CA TYR A 144 -10.65 2.57 18.82
C TYR A 144 -9.89 1.82 17.72
N PHE A 145 -10.59 0.96 16.97
CA PHE A 145 -10.00 0.30 15.80
C PHE A 145 -9.64 1.32 14.73
N LYS A 146 -8.57 1.06 14.00
CA LYS A 146 -8.16 1.86 12.87
C LYS A 146 -7.94 0.91 11.70
N GLN A 147 -8.50 1.26 10.56
CA GLN A 147 -8.12 0.65 9.29
C GLN A 147 -6.71 1.13 8.92
N VAL A 148 -5.81 0.19 8.66
CA VAL A 148 -4.44 0.45 8.22
C VAL A 148 -4.28 -0.12 6.83
N ASP A 149 -3.71 0.66 5.93
CA ASP A 149 -3.73 0.35 4.50
C ASP A 149 -2.75 -0.77 4.14
N VAL A 150 -1.56 -0.76 4.75
CA VAL A 150 -0.57 -1.84 4.64
C VAL A 150 -0.12 -2.30 6.01
N ILE A 151 -0.27 -3.59 6.28
CA ILE A 151 0.03 -4.19 7.59
C ILE A 151 0.87 -5.46 7.44
N MET A 152 1.72 -5.69 8.44
CA MET A 152 2.32 -6.99 8.71
C MET A 152 2.13 -7.32 10.18
N THR A 153 1.51 -8.47 10.45
CA THR A 153 1.28 -8.94 11.82
C THR A 153 1.22 -10.46 11.88
N ASP A 154 1.73 -11.02 12.97
CA ASP A 154 1.60 -12.43 13.30
C ASP A 154 1.26 -12.59 14.79
N TRP A 155 0.69 -13.75 15.15
CA TRP A 155 0.41 -14.07 16.56
C TRP A 155 1.67 -14.03 17.44
N ALA A 156 2.81 -14.47 16.92
CA ALA A 156 4.06 -14.57 17.67
C ALA A 156 4.78 -13.21 17.84
N THR A 157 4.59 -12.27 16.92
CA THR A 157 5.30 -10.98 16.90
C THR A 157 4.40 -9.79 17.24
N GLY A 158 3.08 -9.97 17.16
CA GLY A 158 2.13 -8.85 17.16
C GLY A 158 2.23 -8.07 15.85
N PRO A 159 1.85 -6.79 15.85
CA PRO A 159 2.03 -5.91 14.68
C PRO A 159 3.48 -5.52 14.52
N GLU A 160 4.04 -5.78 13.35
CA GLU A 160 5.45 -5.49 13.02
C GLU A 160 5.58 -4.25 12.16
N LEU A 161 4.61 -3.99 11.29
CA LEU A 161 4.61 -2.85 10.37
C LEU A 161 3.17 -2.38 10.12
N LEU A 162 3.00 -1.06 10.16
CA LEU A 162 1.74 -0.35 9.93
C LEU A 162 2.05 0.86 9.05
N ILE A 163 1.56 0.87 7.80
CA ILE A 163 1.71 2.00 6.89
C ILE A 163 0.33 2.50 6.50
N SER A 164 0.12 3.79 6.71
CA SER A 164 -1.06 4.50 6.23
C SER A 164 -0.74 5.20 4.91
N THR A 165 -1.68 5.23 3.98
CA THR A 165 -1.55 5.89 2.68
C THR A 165 -2.63 6.94 2.50
N LYS A 166 -2.29 8.03 1.80
CA LYS A 166 -3.24 9.07 1.42
C LYS A 166 -2.87 9.59 0.04
N ARG A 167 -3.87 10.10 -0.68
CA ARG A 167 -3.69 10.68 -2.02
C ARG A 167 -4.47 11.99 -2.16
N MET A 168 -3.88 12.94 -2.89
CA MET A 168 -4.49 14.22 -3.22
C MET A 168 -4.14 14.63 -4.66
N ASP A 169 -5.16 14.87 -5.49
CA ASP A 169 -5.01 15.25 -6.92
C ASP A 169 -5.55 16.66 -7.24
N SER A 170 -6.24 17.31 -6.30
CA SER A 170 -6.82 18.65 -6.45
C SER A 170 -7.23 19.26 -5.10
N SER A 171 -7.74 20.50 -5.13
CA SER A 171 -8.30 21.20 -3.95
C SER A 171 -7.30 21.34 -2.80
N TYR A 172 -6.04 21.65 -3.14
CA TYR A 172 -4.91 21.58 -2.22
C TYR A 172 -5.07 22.51 -1.03
N GLY A 173 -5.25 23.81 -1.26
CA GLY A 173 -5.39 24.80 -0.18
C GLY A 173 -6.57 24.56 0.78
N LYS A 174 -7.64 23.87 0.34
CA LYS A 174 -8.79 23.54 1.21
C LYS A 174 -8.51 22.32 2.10
N ASN A 175 -7.78 21.33 1.60
CA ASN A 175 -7.70 20.00 2.20
C ASN A 175 -6.37 19.68 2.89
N ALA A 176 -5.30 20.36 2.49
CA ALA A 176 -3.94 20.05 2.90
C ALA A 176 -3.77 20.03 4.43
N ALA A 177 -4.31 21.04 5.13
CA ALA A 177 -4.24 21.12 6.59
C ALA A 177 -4.99 19.98 7.30
N ASN A 178 -6.22 19.71 6.86
CA ASN A 178 -7.03 18.65 7.44
C ASN A 178 -6.34 17.28 7.26
N ARG A 179 -5.72 17.02 6.09
CA ARG A 179 -5.00 15.77 5.84
C ARG A 179 -3.79 15.60 6.74
N VAL A 180 -3.03 16.65 6.97
CA VAL A 180 -1.86 16.59 7.86
C VAL A 180 -2.32 16.35 9.30
N GLU A 181 -3.31 17.08 9.79
CA GLU A 181 -3.83 16.94 11.16
C GLU A 181 -4.40 15.53 11.41
N GLU A 182 -5.15 14.99 10.46
CA GLU A 182 -5.66 13.61 10.52
C GLU A 182 -4.50 12.60 10.63
N SER A 183 -3.44 12.81 9.85
CA SER A 183 -2.25 11.94 9.86
C SER A 183 -1.54 11.96 11.21
N TYR A 184 -1.49 13.12 11.88
CA TYR A 184 -0.99 13.24 13.25
C TYR A 184 -1.84 12.43 14.24
N GLY A 185 -3.16 12.58 14.18
CA GLY A 185 -4.09 11.82 15.04
C GLY A 185 -3.96 10.31 14.87
N ASP A 186 -3.87 9.85 13.61
CA ASP A 186 -3.66 8.45 13.26
C ASP A 186 -2.34 7.93 13.83
N ALA A 187 -1.25 8.70 13.66
CA ALA A 187 0.06 8.35 14.19
C ALA A 187 0.00 8.14 15.71
N LYS A 188 -0.56 9.10 16.46
CA LYS A 188 -0.67 8.98 17.94
C LYS A 188 -1.52 7.78 18.34
N ASN A 189 -2.64 7.53 17.65
CA ASN A 189 -3.54 6.42 17.97
C ASN A 189 -2.85 5.05 17.79
N LEU A 190 -2.11 4.86 16.70
CA LEU A 190 -1.38 3.62 16.44
C LEU A 190 -0.15 3.50 17.37
N ARG A 191 0.64 4.57 17.49
CA ARG A 191 1.92 4.59 18.23
C ARG A 191 1.75 4.25 19.70
N LEU A 192 0.71 4.79 20.33
CA LEU A 192 0.45 4.58 21.76
C LEU A 192 -0.02 3.17 22.10
N ARG A 193 -0.48 2.39 21.12
CA ARG A 193 -0.83 0.97 21.31
C ARG A 193 0.28 0.03 20.81
N HIS A 194 0.95 0.38 19.72
CA HIS A 194 1.95 -0.46 19.06
C HIS A 194 3.33 0.22 18.98
N PRO A 195 4.01 0.45 20.12
CA PRO A 195 5.28 1.20 20.14
C PRO A 195 6.45 0.47 19.45
N LEU A 196 6.36 -0.85 19.27
CA LEU A 196 7.39 -1.65 18.60
C LEU A 196 7.16 -1.82 17.10
N ALA A 197 5.95 -1.54 16.60
CA ALA A 197 5.66 -1.65 15.18
C ALA A 197 6.40 -0.55 14.40
N ALA A 198 6.85 -0.86 13.19
CA ALA A 198 7.33 0.14 12.25
C ALA A 198 6.13 0.92 11.70
N LEU A 199 5.94 2.16 12.13
CA LEU A 199 4.90 3.07 11.64
C LEU A 199 5.40 3.94 10.48
N GLY A 200 4.71 3.90 9.34
CA GLY A 200 5.02 4.72 8.16
C GLY A 200 3.80 5.45 7.59
N PHE A 201 4.05 6.52 6.85
CA PHE A 201 3.00 7.28 6.16
C PHE A 201 3.42 7.63 4.74
N VAL A 202 2.60 7.30 3.75
CA VAL A 202 2.85 7.61 2.34
C VAL A 202 1.78 8.55 1.81
N PHE A 203 2.23 9.70 1.32
CA PHE A 203 1.38 10.71 0.73
C PHE A 203 1.63 10.79 -0.78
N ALA A 204 0.63 10.52 -1.59
CA ALA A 204 0.68 10.74 -3.03
C ALA A 204 0.07 12.08 -3.38
N LEU A 205 0.80 12.89 -4.15
CA LEU A 205 0.41 14.24 -4.52
C LEU A 205 0.58 14.43 -6.03
N ARG A 206 -0.43 14.98 -6.69
CA ARG A 206 -0.28 15.32 -8.10
C ARG A 206 0.71 16.49 -8.26
N ALA A 207 1.62 16.36 -9.23
CA ALA A 207 2.76 17.26 -9.42
C ALA A 207 2.37 18.66 -9.92
N ASP A 208 1.15 18.84 -10.45
CA ASP A 208 0.67 20.14 -10.93
C ASP A 208 0.55 21.20 -9.80
N ILE A 209 0.48 20.76 -8.53
CA ILE A 209 0.53 21.64 -7.35
C ILE A 209 1.79 22.53 -7.35
N LEU A 210 2.92 22.03 -7.85
CA LEU A 210 4.19 22.76 -7.91
C LEU A 210 4.09 24.05 -8.76
N HIS A 211 3.09 24.11 -9.64
CA HIS A 211 2.85 25.26 -10.51
C HIS A 211 1.56 25.99 -10.18
N LYS A 212 0.52 25.27 -9.72
CA LYS A 212 -0.78 25.86 -9.38
C LYS A 212 -0.80 26.50 -7.99
N GLU A 213 -0.19 25.86 -6.99
CA GLU A 213 -0.20 26.28 -5.58
C GLU A 213 1.19 26.02 -4.92
N PRO A 214 2.27 26.67 -5.40
CA PRO A 214 3.64 26.37 -4.97
C PRO A 214 3.86 26.56 -3.46
N ASP A 215 3.29 27.60 -2.86
CA ASP A 215 3.40 27.84 -1.42
C ASP A 215 2.75 26.72 -0.60
N THR A 216 1.64 26.17 -1.08
CA THR A 216 0.96 25.02 -0.46
C THR A 216 1.79 23.75 -0.62
N ALA A 217 2.47 23.57 -1.76
CA ALA A 217 3.38 22.45 -1.97
C ALA A 217 4.57 22.50 -1.00
N ASP A 218 5.26 23.64 -0.91
CA ASP A 218 6.40 23.84 0.00
C ASP A 218 6.00 23.60 1.46
N TRP A 219 4.84 24.13 1.85
CA TRP A 219 4.29 23.94 3.19
C TRP A 219 3.96 22.47 3.49
N LEU A 220 3.28 21.76 2.56
CA LEU A 220 2.99 20.33 2.72
C LEU A 220 4.26 19.49 2.82
N ILE A 221 5.26 19.76 1.98
CA ILE A 221 6.54 19.06 1.98
C ILE A 221 7.28 19.25 3.31
N ASP A 222 7.25 20.47 3.87
CA ASP A 222 7.83 20.76 5.18
C ASP A 222 7.10 20.01 6.31
N LEU A 223 5.77 20.02 6.31
CA LEU A 223 4.98 19.32 7.33
C LEU A 223 5.14 17.79 7.28
N LEU A 224 5.18 17.20 6.09
CA LEU A 224 5.45 15.75 5.94
C LEU A 224 6.83 15.37 6.50
N GLN A 225 7.84 16.23 6.34
CA GLN A 225 9.16 16.01 6.93
C GLN A 225 9.13 16.11 8.46
N LYS A 226 8.38 17.06 9.02
CA LYS A 226 8.24 17.21 10.47
C LYS A 226 7.50 16.02 11.09
N LEU A 227 6.42 15.57 10.45
CA LEU A 227 5.64 14.42 10.89
C LEU A 227 6.50 13.14 11.01
N GLY A 228 7.48 12.94 10.12
CA GLY A 228 8.40 11.80 10.17
C GLY A 228 9.60 11.96 11.11
N ARG A 229 9.74 13.11 11.78
CA ARG A 229 10.83 13.39 12.75
C ARG A 229 10.36 13.38 14.20
N GLU A 230 9.06 13.40 14.45
CA GLU A 230 8.50 13.35 15.79
C GLU A 230 8.55 11.93 16.36
N ASP A 231 9.14 11.78 17.55
CA ASP A 231 9.39 10.48 18.21
C ASP A 231 8.11 9.67 18.47
N ASP A 232 7.00 10.38 18.71
CA ASP A 232 5.69 9.83 19.02
C ASP A 232 4.71 9.89 17.84
N ALA A 233 5.19 10.14 16.61
CA ALA A 233 4.41 10.06 15.38
C ALA A 233 4.85 8.87 14.49
N TYR A 234 4.99 9.09 13.17
CA TYR A 234 5.50 8.08 12.23
C TYR A 234 7.02 8.04 12.26
N HIS A 235 7.59 6.85 12.07
CA HIS A 235 9.04 6.68 11.96
C HIS A 235 9.61 7.16 10.63
N ALA A 236 8.81 7.08 9.58
CA ALA A 236 9.17 7.50 8.25
C ALA A 236 7.94 8.03 7.52
N THR A 237 8.15 9.09 6.73
CA THR A 237 7.15 9.64 5.82
C THR A 237 7.68 9.58 4.39
N CYS A 238 6.78 9.41 3.43
CA CYS A 238 7.10 9.35 2.02
C CYS A 238 6.18 10.26 1.23
N LEU A 239 6.74 10.96 0.24
CA LEU A 239 5.99 11.70 -0.76
C LEU A 239 6.20 11.05 -2.12
N VAL A 240 5.10 10.74 -2.81
CA VAL A 240 5.09 10.29 -4.19
C VAL A 240 4.45 11.38 -5.04
N MET A 241 5.25 12.10 -5.83
CA MET A 241 4.74 13.11 -6.75
C MET A 241 4.39 12.46 -8.09
N ILE A 242 3.13 12.57 -8.49
CA ILE A 242 2.56 11.88 -9.63
C ILE A 242 2.25 12.89 -10.73
N ASP A 243 2.76 12.67 -11.93
CA ASP A 243 2.49 13.50 -13.10
C ASP A 243 1.78 12.69 -14.19
N TYR A 244 0.70 13.26 -14.72
CA TYR A 244 -0.13 12.70 -15.78
C TYR A 244 -0.93 13.81 -16.47
N ASP A 245 -1.32 13.53 -17.72
CA ASP A 245 -2.02 14.47 -18.60
C ASP A 245 -3.39 14.88 -18.05
N ASP A 246 -3.76 16.17 -18.19
CA ASP A 246 -5.05 16.70 -17.74
C ASP A 246 -6.26 16.01 -18.40
N THR A 247 -6.10 15.46 -19.61
CA THR A 247 -7.18 14.77 -20.35
C THR A 247 -7.62 13.46 -19.71
N VAL A 248 -6.76 12.85 -18.89
CA VAL A 248 -7.06 11.61 -18.14
C VAL A 248 -7.30 11.88 -16.66
N ALA A 249 -7.26 13.14 -16.23
CA ALA A 249 -7.55 13.51 -14.86
C ALA A 249 -9.03 13.17 -14.57
N PRO A 250 -9.32 12.44 -13.47
CA PRO A 250 -10.69 12.25 -13.04
C PRO A 250 -11.32 13.61 -12.77
N ALA A 251 -12.64 13.73 -13.01
CA ALA A 251 -13.36 14.98 -12.80
C ALA A 251 -13.08 15.51 -11.39
N ALA A 252 -12.68 16.78 -11.31
CA ALA A 252 -12.43 17.44 -10.03
C ALA A 252 -13.72 17.37 -9.19
N VAL A 253 -13.68 16.55 -8.14
CA VAL A 253 -14.74 16.51 -7.15
C VAL A 253 -14.45 17.65 -6.16
N GLU A 254 -15.41 18.57 -6.01
CA GLU A 254 -15.44 19.46 -4.84
C GLU A 254 -15.42 18.52 -3.63
N ALA A 255 -14.31 18.57 -2.90
CA ALA A 255 -14.01 17.64 -1.84
C ALA A 255 -14.81 18.00 -0.59
N ASP A 256 -16.12 17.76 -0.63
CA ASP A 256 -16.77 17.15 0.51
C ASP A 256 -16.51 15.65 0.37
N GLU A 257 -15.30 15.21 0.74
CA GLU A 257 -15.16 13.83 1.14
C GLU A 257 -16.15 13.65 2.29
N GLU A 258 -17.21 12.86 2.08
CA GLU A 258 -17.87 12.29 3.24
C GLU A 258 -16.75 11.61 4.04
N PRO A 259 -16.50 12.04 5.29
CA PRO A 259 -15.46 11.44 6.09
C PRO A 259 -15.69 9.93 6.07
N GLU A 260 -14.60 9.15 5.95
CA GLU A 260 -14.67 7.71 6.28
C GLU A 260 -15.59 7.58 7.48
N ASN A 261 -16.71 6.89 7.32
CA ASN A 261 -17.71 6.83 8.39
C ASN A 261 -16.95 6.40 9.65
N PRO A 262 -16.85 7.26 10.69
CA PRO A 262 -15.95 6.97 11.81
C PRO A 262 -16.32 5.66 12.50
N LEU A 263 -17.58 5.23 12.37
CA LEU A 263 -18.05 3.94 12.85
C LEU A 263 -17.55 2.78 11.98
N VAL A 264 -17.50 2.92 10.65
CA VAL A 264 -16.89 1.92 9.76
C VAL A 264 -15.39 1.83 10.01
N ALA A 265 -14.68 2.97 10.05
CA ALA A 265 -13.25 3.02 10.35
C ALA A 265 -12.92 2.45 11.75
N ALA A 266 -13.81 2.67 12.73
CA ALA A 266 -13.72 2.09 14.07
C ALA A 266 -14.23 0.64 14.18
N GLY A 267 -14.64 0.00 13.06
CA GLY A 267 -15.12 -1.38 13.03
C GLY A 267 -16.44 -1.61 13.76
N LEU A 268 -17.24 -0.55 13.98
CA LEU A 268 -18.55 -0.58 14.62
C LEU A 268 -19.69 -0.88 13.63
N THR A 269 -19.46 -0.67 12.34
CA THR A 269 -20.40 -0.99 11.25
C THR A 269 -19.64 -1.60 10.07
N GLU A 270 -20.31 -2.45 9.29
CA GLU A 270 -19.72 -3.06 8.11
C GLU A 270 -19.51 -2.03 6.98
N ASP A 271 -18.41 -2.18 6.24
CA ASP A 271 -18.18 -1.42 5.01
C ASP A 271 -19.02 -2.03 3.87
N PRO A 272 -20.01 -1.32 3.32
CA PRO A 272 -20.85 -1.85 2.24
C PRO A 272 -20.08 -2.12 0.94
N ASP A 273 -18.90 -1.52 0.76
CA ASP A 273 -18.03 -1.67 -0.41
C ASP A 273 -16.84 -2.62 -0.16
N ALA A 274 -16.76 -3.22 1.03
CA ALA A 274 -15.72 -4.18 1.39
C ALA A 274 -15.84 -5.51 0.63
N ASP A 275 -17.07 -5.95 0.33
CA ASP A 275 -17.37 -7.28 -0.18
C ASP A 275 -17.79 -7.26 -1.64
N GLY A 276 -16.79 -7.17 -2.52
CA GLY A 276 -16.94 -7.48 -3.93
C GLY A 276 -16.39 -8.86 -4.25
N THR A 277 -17.18 -9.72 -4.89
CA THR A 277 -16.66 -10.99 -5.44
C THR A 277 -15.55 -10.68 -6.45
N PRO A 278 -14.39 -11.36 -6.39
CA PRO A 278 -13.36 -11.22 -7.42
C PRO A 278 -13.96 -11.40 -8.81
N VAL A 279 -13.61 -10.50 -9.72
CA VAL A 279 -14.11 -10.57 -11.10
C VAL A 279 -13.19 -11.46 -11.89
N ASP A 280 -13.74 -12.54 -12.45
CA ASP A 280 -13.05 -13.34 -13.45
C ASP A 280 -13.20 -12.64 -14.80
N ALA A 281 -12.27 -11.71 -15.07
CA ALA A 281 -12.20 -11.01 -16.36
C ALA A 281 -11.39 -11.82 -17.36
N GLU A 282 -11.83 -11.87 -18.61
CA GLU A 282 -11.12 -12.60 -19.66
C GLU A 282 -9.70 -12.04 -19.84
N ALA A 283 -8.70 -12.92 -19.95
CA ALA A 283 -7.29 -12.54 -20.07
C ALA A 283 -7.02 -11.56 -21.24
N ALA A 284 -7.77 -11.68 -22.34
CA ALA A 284 -7.69 -10.79 -23.49
C ALA A 284 -8.20 -9.37 -23.17
N GLU A 285 -9.22 -9.23 -22.33
CA GLU A 285 -9.73 -7.94 -21.87
C GLU A 285 -8.73 -7.24 -20.96
N ILE A 286 -8.17 -7.98 -19.98
CA ILE A 286 -7.11 -7.48 -19.10
C ILE A 286 -5.92 -6.99 -19.92
N THR A 287 -5.46 -7.77 -20.90
CA THR A 287 -4.32 -7.39 -21.75
C THR A 287 -4.59 -6.12 -22.55
N ARG A 288 -5.81 -5.97 -23.11
CA ARG A 288 -6.21 -4.74 -23.81
C ARG A 288 -6.23 -3.53 -22.86
N ALA A 289 -6.82 -3.69 -21.67
CA ALA A 289 -6.88 -2.62 -20.67
C ALA A 289 -5.48 -2.19 -20.22
N LEU A 290 -4.58 -3.14 -19.95
CA LEU A 290 -3.20 -2.87 -19.56
C LEU A 290 -2.39 -2.14 -20.65
N SER A 291 -2.66 -2.46 -21.92
CA SER A 291 -2.02 -1.78 -23.06
C SER A 291 -2.54 -0.35 -23.27
N ALA A 292 -3.69 -0.02 -22.68
CA ALA A 292 -4.36 1.26 -22.78
C ALA A 292 -4.25 2.11 -21.49
N LEU A 293 -3.37 1.74 -20.55
CA LEU A 293 -3.15 2.52 -19.34
C LEU A 293 -2.58 3.90 -19.68
N PRO A 294 -3.13 4.98 -19.11
CA PRO A 294 -2.52 6.29 -19.19
C PRO A 294 -1.09 6.27 -18.66
N ARG A 295 -0.22 7.04 -19.31
CA ARG A 295 1.17 7.19 -18.86
C ARG A 295 1.19 8.02 -17.57
N VAL A 296 1.83 7.46 -16.55
CA VAL A 296 2.12 8.13 -15.28
C VAL A 296 3.63 8.29 -15.15
N THR A 297 4.09 9.47 -14.74
CA THR A 297 5.49 9.75 -14.44
C THR A 297 5.63 10.05 -12.95
N ILE A 298 6.61 9.45 -12.29
CA ILE A 298 6.91 9.75 -10.88
C ILE A 298 8.01 10.82 -10.83
N ARG A 299 7.73 11.96 -10.21
CA ARG A 299 8.62 13.13 -10.16
C ARG A 299 9.56 13.07 -8.97
N HIS A 300 10.54 12.16 -9.03
CA HIS A 300 11.55 11.99 -7.98
C HIS A 300 12.40 13.25 -7.74
N ASP A 301 12.63 14.02 -8.80
CA ASP A 301 13.42 15.25 -8.80
C ASP A 301 12.79 16.37 -7.96
N ALA A 302 11.47 16.32 -7.76
CA ALA A 302 10.72 17.32 -7.01
C ALA A 302 10.54 16.97 -5.52
N ILE A 303 11.11 15.86 -5.05
CA ILE A 303 10.93 15.36 -3.69
C ILE A 303 12.26 15.49 -2.92
N PRO A 304 12.27 16.10 -1.72
CA PRO A 304 13.48 16.17 -0.91
C PRO A 304 13.89 14.77 -0.43
N ALA A 305 15.21 14.54 -0.29
CA ALA A 305 15.79 13.25 0.06
C ALA A 305 15.10 12.51 1.25
N PRO A 306 14.70 13.19 2.36
CA PRO A 306 14.01 12.55 3.47
C PRO A 306 12.66 11.90 3.14
N LEU A 307 11.97 12.37 2.10
CA LEU A 307 10.64 11.88 1.71
C LEU A 307 10.68 10.89 0.56
N THR A 308 11.86 10.53 0.07
CA THR A 308 11.99 9.64 -1.10
C THR A 308 11.48 8.23 -0.81
N PRO A 309 10.81 7.57 -1.78
CA PRO A 309 10.31 6.21 -1.58
C PRO A 309 11.43 5.20 -1.26
N ALA A 310 12.61 5.37 -1.86
CA ALA A 310 13.80 4.58 -1.56
C ALA A 310 14.19 4.61 -0.07
N ARG A 311 14.29 5.82 0.51
CA ARG A 311 14.62 5.98 1.93
C ARG A 311 13.52 5.41 2.81
N PHE A 312 12.26 5.71 2.49
CA PHE A 312 11.11 5.24 3.25
C PHE A 312 11.09 3.71 3.35
N LEU A 313 11.14 3.00 2.21
CA LEU A 313 11.14 1.53 2.20
C LEU A 313 12.34 0.94 2.95
N ALA A 314 13.53 1.55 2.80
CA ALA A 314 14.71 1.11 3.52
C ALA A 314 14.54 1.21 5.05
N GLU A 315 14.02 2.34 5.54
CA GLU A 315 13.77 2.61 6.95
C GLU A 315 12.70 1.66 7.52
N MET A 316 11.60 1.46 6.80
CA MET A 316 10.52 0.56 7.22
C MET A 316 11.03 -0.88 7.39
N VAL A 317 11.80 -1.37 6.41
CA VAL A 317 12.40 -2.71 6.49
C VAL A 317 13.42 -2.81 7.63
N ALA A 318 14.28 -1.80 7.79
CA ALA A 318 15.28 -1.78 8.87
C ALA A 318 14.63 -1.89 10.24
N ARG A 319 13.58 -1.10 10.50
CA ARG A 319 12.89 -1.09 11.79
C ARG A 319 12.25 -2.42 12.15
N VAL A 320 11.62 -3.09 11.19
CA VAL A 320 11.11 -4.45 11.41
C VAL A 320 12.25 -5.39 11.80
N LEU A 321 13.37 -5.34 11.09
CA LEU A 321 14.52 -6.22 11.37
C LEU A 321 15.21 -5.92 12.70
N ASP A 322 15.20 -4.67 13.15
CA ASP A 322 15.80 -4.25 14.42
C ASP A 322 14.91 -4.64 15.61
N ALA A 323 13.58 -4.65 15.43
CA ALA A 323 12.62 -5.10 16.44
C ALA A 323 12.50 -6.63 16.52
N ALA A 324 12.98 -7.36 15.51
CA ALA A 324 12.86 -8.82 15.43
C ALA A 324 14.21 -9.54 15.64
N PRO A 325 14.23 -10.72 16.29
CA PRO A 325 15.45 -11.53 16.40
C PRO A 325 15.93 -12.05 15.02
N VAL A 326 17.20 -12.46 14.96
CA VAL A 326 17.88 -12.85 13.70
C VAL A 326 17.27 -14.08 13.01
N ASN A 327 16.54 -14.92 13.75
CA ASN A 327 15.86 -16.09 13.22
C ASN A 327 14.53 -15.77 12.52
N LEU A 328 14.02 -14.54 12.63
CA LEU A 328 12.89 -14.04 11.84
C LEU A 328 13.38 -13.26 10.62
N HIS A 329 12.53 -13.19 9.59
CA HIS A 329 12.77 -12.46 8.33
C HIS A 329 14.09 -12.81 7.65
N LYS A 330 14.45 -14.10 7.69
CA LYS A 330 15.76 -14.59 7.21
C LYS A 330 16.03 -14.24 5.75
N GLU A 331 15.00 -14.29 4.90
CA GLU A 331 15.12 -13.97 3.48
C GLU A 331 15.39 -12.47 3.25
N VAL A 332 14.71 -11.58 3.97
CA VAL A 332 15.02 -10.13 3.96
C VAL A 332 16.48 -9.88 4.34
N ARG A 333 16.94 -10.51 5.44
CA ARG A 333 18.34 -10.40 5.89
C ARG A 333 19.31 -10.97 4.85
N ARG A 334 18.95 -12.05 4.16
CA ARG A 334 19.76 -12.65 3.09
C ARG A 334 19.87 -11.69 1.90
N ARG A 335 18.75 -11.16 1.40
CA ARG A 335 18.71 -10.22 0.27
C ARG A 335 19.56 -8.97 0.51
N ARG A 336 19.51 -8.42 1.73
CA ARG A 336 20.38 -7.30 2.14
C ARG A 336 21.87 -7.66 2.12
N ARG A 337 22.25 -8.86 2.59
CA ARG A 337 23.65 -9.32 2.57
C ARG A 337 24.17 -9.64 1.18
N THR A 338 23.31 -10.11 0.29
CA THR A 338 23.63 -10.48 -1.09
C THR A 338 23.22 -9.39 -2.08
N ALA A 339 23.17 -8.13 -1.63
CA ALA A 339 22.83 -7.01 -2.49
C ALA A 339 23.90 -6.89 -3.60
N PRO A 340 23.50 -6.93 -4.90
CA PRO A 340 24.44 -6.69 -5.99
C PRO A 340 25.01 -5.27 -5.92
N PRO A 341 26.22 -5.03 -6.47
CA PRO A 341 26.70 -3.66 -6.69
C PRO A 341 25.71 -2.87 -7.56
N ILE A 342 25.68 -1.55 -7.41
CA ILE A 342 24.99 -0.67 -8.36
C ILE A 342 25.58 -0.93 -9.75
N GLY A 343 24.71 -1.28 -10.70
CA GLY A 343 25.05 -1.58 -12.09
C GLY A 343 25.14 -0.35 -12.97
#